data_AF-A0A3M0Y7H7-F1
#
_entry.id   AF-A0A3M0Y7H7-F1
#
_cell.length_a   1.000
_cell.length_b   1.000
_cell.length_c   1.000
_cell.angle_alpha   90.00
_cell.angle_beta   90.00
_cell.angle_gamma   90.00
#
_symmetry.space_group_name_H-M   'P 1'
#
loop_
_entity.id
_entity.type
_entity.pdbx_description
1 polymer ?
#
loop_
_entity_poly.entity_id
_entity_poly.type
_entity_poly.pdbx_seq_one_letter_code
_entity_poly.pdbx_strand_id
1 'polypeptide(L)'
;MKNKRALIGNQLMGVLYLALLLLIALGIVAAIIGMFGKGYEFREAEATLMSEKIAKCLSESSTLEEFEQFINSRTGKLSSEEKVNAFLDLLSKNCNFHAKNIKEGLGFVIISNGEELVRWKYSETDCALKERSTADSYPSCFTTEFDAQRNGATQTIVVSVSSNHNSRERPAKV
;
A
#
# COMPACT_ATOMS: atom_id res chain seq x y z
N MET A 1 54.46 -44.31 -8.78
CA MET A 1 53.51 -44.64 -7.69
C MET A 1 52.80 -43.36 -7.25
N LYS A 2 51.48 -43.23 -7.46
CA LYS A 2 50.73 -42.07 -6.97
C LYS A 2 50.68 -42.13 -5.43
N ASN A 3 51.10 -41.06 -4.77
CA ASN A 3 51.18 -41.00 -3.31
C ASN A 3 49.76 -41.05 -2.71
N LYS A 4 49.38 -42.21 -2.15
CA LYS A 4 48.01 -42.46 -1.64
C LYS A 4 47.57 -41.43 -0.59
N ARG A 5 48.52 -40.83 0.14
CA ARG A 5 48.24 -39.77 1.12
C ARG A 5 47.76 -38.47 0.49
N ALA A 6 48.31 -38.11 -0.67
CA ALA A 6 47.89 -36.92 -1.40
C ALA A 6 46.47 -37.08 -2.00
N LEU A 7 46.12 -38.30 -2.39
CA LEU A 7 44.78 -38.61 -2.90
C LEU A 7 43.70 -38.42 -1.81
N ILE A 8 43.97 -38.91 -0.61
CA ILE A 8 43.05 -38.79 0.54
C ILE A 8 42.88 -37.33 0.95
N GLY A 9 43.97 -36.54 0.99
CA GLY A 9 43.90 -35.11 1.30
C GLY A 9 43.03 -34.33 0.30
N ASN A 10 43.14 -34.63 -0.99
CA ASN A 10 42.33 -33.97 -2.02
C ASN A 10 40.84 -34.33 -1.91
N GLN A 11 40.53 -35.60 -1.62
CA GLN A 11 39.16 -36.04 -1.39
C GLN A 11 38.55 -35.38 -0.14
N LEU A 12 39.33 -35.30 0.95
CA LEU A 12 38.89 -34.65 2.19
C LEU A 12 38.58 -33.16 1.96
N MET A 13 39.44 -32.44 1.25
CA MET A 13 39.22 -31.02 0.91
C MET A 13 37.98 -30.84 0.04
N GLY A 14 37.72 -31.75 -0.91
CA GLY A 14 36.51 -31.72 -1.73
C GLY A 14 35.23 -31.90 -0.90
N VAL A 15 35.22 -32.85 0.04
CA VAL A 15 34.07 -33.08 0.94
C VAL A 15 33.83 -31.87 1.86
N LEU A 16 34.88 -31.31 2.45
CA LEU A 16 34.80 -30.12 3.29
C LEU A 16 34.23 -28.92 2.53
N TYR A 17 34.68 -28.69 1.29
CA TYR A 17 34.16 -27.63 0.44
C TYR A 17 32.67 -27.80 0.13
N LEU A 18 32.24 -29.03 -0.17
CA LEU A 18 30.84 -29.32 -0.47
C LEU A 18 29.94 -29.15 0.77
N ALA A 19 30.43 -29.55 1.94
CA ALA A 19 29.75 -29.32 3.22
C ALA A 19 29.60 -27.81 3.53
N LEU A 20 30.64 -27.02 3.26
CA LEU A 20 30.60 -25.57 3.44
C LEU A 20 29.55 -24.92 2.52
N LEU A 21 29.49 -25.31 1.25
CA LEU A 21 28.48 -24.81 0.31
C LEU A 21 27.06 -25.16 0.75
N LEU A 22 26.85 -26.37 1.28
CA LEU A 22 25.55 -26.80 1.78
C LEU A 22 25.12 -25.99 3.00
N LEU A 23 26.04 -25.66 3.91
CA LEU A 23 25.76 -24.76 5.04
C LEU A 23 25.39 -23.35 4.58
N ILE A 24 26.09 -22.80 3.60
CA ILE A 24 25.76 -21.48 3.02
C ILE A 24 24.38 -21.52 2.38
N ALA A 25 24.06 -22.55 1.61
CA ALA A 25 22.77 -22.71 0.96
C ALA A 25 21.62 -22.79 1.98
N LEU A 26 21.78 -23.59 3.06
CA LEU A 26 20.81 -23.66 4.14
C LEU A 26 20.65 -22.31 4.86
N GLY A 27 21.75 -21.57 5.07
CA GLY A 27 21.71 -20.23 5.65
C GLY A 27 20.90 -19.25 4.80
N ILE A 28 21.07 -19.26 3.48
CA ILE A 28 20.29 -18.43 2.56
C ILE A 28 18.82 -18.81 2.59
N VAL A 29 18.48 -20.10 2.54
CA VAL A 29 17.08 -20.57 2.60
C VAL A 29 16.43 -20.18 3.92
N ALA A 30 17.11 -20.37 5.05
CA ALA A 30 16.62 -19.96 6.36
C ALA A 30 16.43 -18.44 6.45
N ALA A 31 17.34 -17.65 5.88
CA ALA A 31 17.22 -16.19 5.82
C ALA A 31 16.02 -15.75 4.95
N ILE A 32 15.81 -16.40 3.80
CA ILE A 32 14.65 -16.14 2.92
C ILE A 32 13.36 -16.49 3.66
N ILE A 33 13.27 -17.66 4.30
CA ILE A 33 12.07 -18.04 5.06
C ILE A 33 11.89 -17.11 6.27
N GLY A 34 12.96 -16.68 6.93
CA GLY A 34 12.89 -15.75 8.05
C GLY A 34 12.42 -14.35 7.65
N MET A 35 12.87 -13.84 6.49
CA MET A 35 12.54 -12.51 5.99
C MET A 35 11.21 -12.47 5.21
N PHE A 36 10.86 -13.54 4.50
CA PHE A 36 9.69 -13.58 3.61
C PHE A 36 8.60 -14.56 4.06
N GLY A 37 8.84 -15.40 5.07
CA GLY A 37 7.89 -16.42 5.55
C GLY A 37 6.81 -15.89 6.48
N LYS A 38 7.03 -14.75 7.14
CA LYS A 38 5.92 -13.89 7.56
C LYS A 38 5.62 -13.04 6.35
N GLY A 39 4.42 -13.15 5.77
CA GLY A 39 4.07 -12.48 4.54
C GLY A 39 4.53 -11.03 4.59
N TYR A 40 5.65 -10.73 3.93
CA TYR A 40 6.06 -9.35 3.75
C TYR A 40 5.00 -8.79 2.82
N GLU A 41 3.98 -8.17 3.40
CA GLU A 41 2.88 -7.62 2.65
C GLU A 41 3.40 -6.37 1.95
N PHE A 42 4.09 -6.56 0.83
CA PHE A 42 4.55 -5.49 -0.06
C PHE A 42 3.44 -4.48 -0.33
N ARG A 43 2.19 -4.96 -0.32
CA ARG A 43 0.97 -4.17 -0.46
C ARG A 43 0.66 -3.27 0.75
N GLU A 44 0.97 -3.70 1.97
CA GLU A 44 0.83 -2.85 3.17
C GLU A 44 1.86 -1.72 3.14
N ALA A 45 3.12 -2.04 2.83
CA ALA A 45 4.16 -1.04 2.67
C ALA A 45 3.83 -0.06 1.55
N GLU A 46 3.28 -0.55 0.43
CA GLU A 46 2.84 0.27 -0.70
C GLU A 46 1.63 1.16 -0.34
N ALA A 47 0.62 0.61 0.35
CA ALA A 47 -0.54 1.37 0.80
C ALA A 47 -0.15 2.45 1.83
N THR A 48 0.74 2.12 2.77
CA THR A 48 1.28 3.07 3.75
C THR A 48 2.01 4.20 3.04
N LEU A 49 2.97 3.86 2.18
CA LEU A 49 3.77 4.84 1.44
C LEU A 49 2.92 5.69 0.49
N MET A 50 1.85 5.13 -0.08
CA MET A 50 0.89 5.90 -0.86
C MET A 50 0.08 6.86 0.02
N SER A 51 -0.44 6.40 1.15
CA SER A 51 -1.22 7.23 2.08
C SER A 51 -0.39 8.41 2.60
N GLU A 52 0.87 8.18 2.97
CA GLU A 52 1.80 9.21 3.41
C GLU A 52 2.12 10.21 2.29
N LYS A 53 2.34 9.74 1.06
CA LYS A 53 2.61 10.63 -0.08
C LYS A 53 1.39 11.48 -0.44
N ILE A 54 0.18 10.93 -0.37
CA ILE A 54 -1.06 11.69 -0.59
C ILE A 54 -1.20 12.74 0.52
N ALA A 55 -1.09 12.33 1.78
CA ALA A 55 -1.18 13.24 2.93
C ALA A 55 -0.14 14.36 2.85
N LYS A 56 1.12 14.01 2.60
CA LYS A 56 2.21 14.97 2.45
C LYS A 56 1.93 15.95 1.31
N CYS A 57 1.52 15.46 0.14
CA CYS A 57 1.21 16.35 -0.97
C CYS A 57 0.06 17.31 -0.63
N LEU A 58 -1.03 16.79 -0.05
CA LEU A 58 -2.17 17.62 0.36
C LEU A 58 -1.79 18.64 1.44
N SER A 59 -0.83 18.31 2.31
CA SER A 59 -0.34 19.23 3.36
C SER A 59 0.60 20.32 2.83
N GLU A 60 1.38 20.03 1.79
CA GLU A 60 2.41 20.95 1.26
C GLU A 60 1.89 21.86 0.13
N SER A 61 0.74 21.54 -0.46
CA SER A 61 0.24 22.24 -1.65
C SER A 61 -1.12 22.88 -1.44
N SER A 62 -1.40 23.96 -2.19
CA SER A 62 -2.73 24.55 -2.34
C SER A 62 -3.75 23.60 -3.00
N THR A 63 -3.37 22.34 -3.28
CA THR A 63 -4.22 21.32 -3.93
C THR A 63 -5.55 21.14 -3.24
N LEU A 64 -5.56 21.11 -1.91
CA LEU A 64 -6.78 20.86 -1.16
C LEU A 64 -7.76 22.02 -1.33
N GLU A 65 -7.26 23.26 -1.31
CA GLU A 65 -8.07 24.45 -1.56
C GLU A 65 -8.58 24.50 -3.01
N GLU A 66 -7.71 24.19 -3.98
CA GLU A 66 -8.08 24.08 -5.40
C GLU A 66 -9.13 23.00 -5.63
N PHE A 67 -8.98 21.84 -4.98
CA PHE A 67 -9.91 20.73 -5.08
C PHE A 67 -11.27 21.09 -4.48
N GLU A 68 -11.30 21.67 -3.29
CA GLU A 68 -12.55 22.07 -2.67
C GLU A 68 -13.24 23.20 -3.45
N GLN A 69 -12.50 24.19 -3.95
CA GLN A 69 -13.06 25.20 -4.85
C GLN A 69 -13.62 24.55 -6.11
N PHE A 70 -12.94 23.55 -6.68
CA PHE A 70 -13.43 22.79 -7.81
C PHE A 70 -14.74 22.05 -7.49
N ILE A 71 -14.82 21.34 -6.36
CA ILE A 71 -16.03 20.62 -5.93
C ILE A 71 -17.17 21.59 -5.62
N ASN A 72 -16.90 22.66 -4.89
CA ASN A 72 -17.88 23.68 -4.51
C ASN A 72 -18.38 24.46 -5.73
N SER A 73 -17.52 24.78 -6.70
CA SER A 73 -17.93 25.46 -7.95
C SER A 73 -18.85 24.60 -8.83
N ARG A 74 -18.78 23.27 -8.69
CA ARG A 74 -19.59 22.32 -9.46
C ARG A 74 -20.82 21.79 -8.71
N THR A 75 -21.21 22.45 -7.62
CA THR A 75 -22.43 22.27 -6.80
C THR A 75 -23.33 21.10 -7.23
N GLY A 76 -23.24 19.98 -6.50
CA GLY A 76 -24.29 18.96 -6.43
C GLY A 76 -24.57 18.10 -7.67
N LYS A 77 -23.94 18.34 -8.82
CA LYS A 77 -24.21 17.59 -10.08
C LYS A 77 -23.18 16.53 -10.44
N LEU A 78 -22.03 16.52 -9.77
CA LEU A 78 -20.99 15.53 -10.04
C LEU A 78 -21.37 14.19 -9.41
N SER A 79 -21.42 13.16 -10.25
CA SER A 79 -21.43 11.77 -9.79
C SER A 79 -20.19 11.48 -8.93
N SER A 80 -20.29 10.49 -8.05
CA SER A 80 -19.14 10.07 -7.21
C SER A 80 -17.91 9.73 -8.05
N GLU A 81 -18.11 9.19 -9.25
CA GLU A 81 -17.03 8.80 -10.17
C GLU A 81 -16.34 10.02 -10.80
N GLU A 82 -17.08 11.08 -11.12
CA GLU A 82 -16.50 12.33 -11.61
C GLU A 82 -15.71 13.06 -10.52
N LYS A 83 -16.20 13.04 -9.26
CA LYS A 83 -15.44 13.57 -8.11
C LYS A 83 -14.11 12.84 -7.92
N VAL A 84 -14.12 11.51 -8.01
CA VAL A 84 -12.91 10.68 -7.94
C VAL A 84 -11.95 11.01 -9.09
N ASN A 85 -12.43 11.06 -10.33
CA ASN A 85 -11.57 11.36 -11.47
C ASN A 85 -10.97 12.78 -11.40
N ALA A 86 -11.73 13.77 -10.96
CA ALA A 86 -11.22 15.12 -10.76
C ALA A 86 -10.15 15.19 -9.66
N PHE A 87 -10.36 14.46 -8.57
CA PHE A 87 -9.38 14.35 -7.51
C PHE A 87 -8.08 13.66 -7.98
N LEU A 88 -8.19 12.59 -8.75
CA LEU A 88 -7.04 11.90 -9.34
C LEU A 88 -6.26 12.79 -10.31
N ASP A 89 -6.95 13.63 -11.09
CA ASP A 89 -6.31 14.56 -12.01
C ASP A 89 -5.49 15.62 -11.23
N LEU A 90 -6.06 16.13 -10.14
CA LEU A 90 -5.36 17.04 -9.22
C LEU A 90 -4.13 16.41 -8.57
N LEU A 91 -4.25 15.18 -8.06
CA LEU A 91 -3.10 14.43 -7.54
C LEU A 91 -2.06 14.19 -8.64
N SER A 92 -2.48 13.86 -9.86
CA SER A 92 -1.55 13.67 -10.97
C SER A 92 -0.79 14.95 -11.30
N LYS A 93 -1.48 16.08 -11.32
CA LYS A 93 -0.91 17.37 -11.71
C LYS A 93 0.03 17.94 -10.66
N ASN A 94 -0.37 17.89 -9.38
CA ASN A 94 0.33 18.60 -8.31
C ASN A 94 1.21 17.67 -7.46
N CYS A 95 0.93 16.37 -7.45
CA CYS A 95 1.65 15.38 -6.63
C CYS A 95 2.46 14.36 -7.46
N ASN A 96 2.47 14.51 -8.81
CA ASN A 96 3.12 13.59 -9.74
C ASN A 96 2.68 12.12 -9.55
N PHE A 97 1.40 11.91 -9.21
CA PHE A 97 0.83 10.58 -9.07
C PHE A 97 0.29 10.05 -10.40
N HIS A 98 0.80 8.92 -10.87
CA HIS A 98 0.21 8.27 -12.04
C HIS A 98 -1.14 7.65 -11.70
N ALA A 99 -2.23 8.22 -12.25
CA ALA A 99 -3.60 7.77 -12.02
C ALA A 99 -3.83 6.26 -12.30
N LYS A 100 -3.00 5.65 -13.17
CA LYS A 100 -3.03 4.21 -13.45
C LYS A 100 -2.76 3.36 -12.20
N ASN A 101 -1.80 3.76 -11.36
CA ASN A 101 -1.43 3.01 -10.16
C ASN A 101 -2.52 3.04 -9.09
N ILE A 102 -3.30 4.11 -9.06
CA ILE A 102 -4.39 4.28 -8.09
C ILE A 102 -5.65 3.51 -8.56
N LYS A 103 -5.93 3.51 -9.88
CA LYS A 103 -7.08 2.80 -10.49
C LYS A 103 -7.05 1.29 -10.36
N GLU A 104 -5.87 0.68 -10.36
CA GLU A 104 -5.75 -0.77 -10.46
C GLU A 104 -5.64 -1.49 -9.09
N GLY A 105 -5.43 -0.77 -7.98
CA GLY A 105 -5.00 -1.42 -6.74
C GLY A 105 -5.53 -0.90 -5.41
N LEU A 106 -6.14 0.28 -5.30
CA LEU A 106 -6.37 0.90 -4.00
C LEU A 106 -7.68 1.71 -3.96
N GLY A 107 -8.55 1.38 -3.00
CA GLY A 107 -9.68 2.24 -2.65
C GLY A 107 -9.22 3.30 -1.67
N PHE A 108 -9.68 4.54 -1.83
CA PHE A 108 -9.45 5.59 -0.83
C PHE A 108 -10.73 6.33 -0.43
N VAL A 109 -10.73 6.86 0.79
CA VAL A 109 -11.70 7.85 1.29
C VAL A 109 -10.92 9.04 1.81
N ILE A 110 -11.40 10.23 1.49
CA ILE A 110 -10.88 11.48 2.03
C ILE A 110 -11.99 12.20 2.76
N ILE A 111 -11.77 12.41 4.05
CA ILE A 111 -12.68 13.12 4.95
C ILE A 111 -11.99 14.39 5.41
N SER A 112 -12.70 15.51 5.38
CA SER A 112 -12.26 16.80 5.92
C SER A 112 -13.30 17.29 6.92
N ASN A 113 -12.89 17.53 8.17
CA ASN A 113 -13.78 17.99 9.26
C ASN A 113 -15.05 17.13 9.45
N GLY A 114 -14.95 15.81 9.22
CA GLY A 114 -16.08 14.89 9.31
C GLY A 114 -17.01 14.87 8.08
N GLU A 115 -16.77 15.72 7.09
CA GLU A 115 -17.46 15.67 5.80
C GLU A 115 -16.66 14.86 4.77
N GLU A 116 -17.33 13.95 4.09
CA GLU A 116 -16.72 13.15 3.03
C GLU A 116 -16.53 13.99 1.76
N LEU A 117 -15.27 14.18 1.37
CA LEU A 117 -14.91 14.90 0.15
C LEU A 117 -14.94 13.99 -1.07
N VAL A 118 -14.32 12.81 -0.96
CA VAL A 118 -14.18 11.83 -2.05
C VAL A 118 -14.23 10.41 -1.51
N ARG A 119 -14.96 9.55 -2.23
CA ARG A 119 -15.03 8.12 -1.95
C ARG A 119 -14.89 7.31 -3.23
N TRP A 120 -13.90 6.42 -3.23
CA TRP A 120 -13.83 5.37 -4.23
C TRP A 120 -14.68 4.17 -3.81
N LYS A 121 -15.40 3.61 -4.78
CA LYS A 121 -16.40 2.53 -4.74
C LYS A 121 -16.15 1.25 -3.89
N TYR A 122 -15.08 1.12 -3.11
CA TYR A 122 -14.79 -0.08 -2.30
C TYR A 122 -14.12 0.18 -0.93
N SER A 123 -13.60 1.40 -0.67
CA SER A 123 -12.77 1.68 0.50
C SER A 123 -13.50 1.62 1.84
N GLU A 124 -14.71 2.17 1.93
CA GLU A 124 -15.46 2.14 3.20
C GLU A 124 -16.01 0.74 3.50
N THR A 125 -16.44 -0.01 2.49
CA THR A 125 -16.90 -1.39 2.71
C THR A 125 -15.77 -2.27 3.23
N ASP A 126 -14.59 -2.26 2.62
CA ASP A 126 -13.54 -3.17 3.04
C ASP A 126 -12.87 -2.74 4.37
N CYS A 127 -12.69 -1.43 4.58
CA CYS A 127 -12.14 -0.91 5.83
C CYS A 127 -13.12 -0.96 7.00
N ALA A 128 -14.37 -0.55 6.82
CA ALA A 128 -15.38 -0.65 7.87
C ALA A 128 -15.74 -2.12 8.18
N LEU A 129 -15.66 -3.03 7.19
CA LEU A 129 -15.82 -4.46 7.46
C LEU A 129 -14.63 -5.02 8.24
N LYS A 130 -13.39 -4.59 7.98
CA LYS A 130 -12.22 -4.97 8.80
C LYS A 130 -12.36 -4.48 10.24
N GLU A 131 -12.76 -3.22 10.46
CA GLU A 131 -12.98 -2.69 11.82
C GLU A 131 -14.04 -3.47 12.59
N ARG A 132 -15.08 -3.97 11.90
CA ARG A 132 -16.17 -4.74 12.51
C ARG A 132 -15.90 -6.24 12.60
N SER A 133 -14.83 -6.74 11.98
CA SER A 133 -14.55 -8.17 11.84
C SER A 133 -13.13 -8.52 12.32
N THR A 134 -13.02 -9.45 13.25
CA THR A 134 -11.73 -10.03 13.65
C THR A 134 -11.15 -11.00 12.61
N ALA A 135 -11.79 -11.15 11.45
CA ALA A 135 -11.31 -12.05 10.41
C ALA A 135 -10.12 -11.45 9.64
N ASP A 136 -9.04 -12.21 9.52
CA ASP A 136 -7.86 -11.90 8.70
C ASP A 136 -8.16 -11.84 7.20
N SER A 137 -9.38 -12.20 6.79
CA SER A 137 -9.78 -12.28 5.39
C SER A 137 -10.02 -10.92 4.70
N TYR A 138 -10.06 -9.82 5.46
CA TYR A 138 -10.28 -8.47 4.93
C TYR A 138 -8.95 -7.73 4.76
N PRO A 139 -8.80 -6.92 3.69
CA PRO A 139 -7.57 -6.19 3.42
C PRO A 139 -7.24 -5.22 4.55
N SER A 140 -5.95 -5.05 4.81
CA SER A 140 -5.45 -4.03 5.75
C SER A 140 -5.81 -2.63 5.24
N CYS A 141 -6.24 -1.78 6.17
CA CYS A 141 -6.58 -0.40 5.90
C CYS A 141 -5.62 0.52 6.62
N PHE A 142 -5.11 1.48 5.86
CA PHE A 142 -4.10 2.43 6.29
C PHE A 142 -4.72 3.81 6.32
N THR A 143 -4.84 4.36 7.51
CA THR A 143 -5.41 5.68 7.74
C THR A 143 -4.30 6.62 8.17
N THR A 144 -4.11 7.67 7.39
CA THR A 144 -3.18 8.75 7.70
C THR A 144 -4.00 10.00 7.99
N GLU A 145 -3.86 10.53 9.20
CA GLU A 145 -4.49 11.76 9.64
C GLU A 145 -3.45 12.88 9.67
N PHE A 146 -3.82 14.05 9.17
CA PHE A 146 -2.97 15.23 9.27
C PHE A 146 -3.81 16.49 9.41
N ASP A 147 -3.26 17.46 10.12
CA ASP A 147 -3.87 18.76 10.32
C ASP A 147 -3.36 19.76 9.27
N ALA A 148 -4.29 20.39 8.57
CA ALA A 148 -4.01 21.48 7.64
C ALA A 148 -4.52 22.81 8.22
N GLN A 149 -3.69 23.85 8.16
CA GLN A 149 -4.08 25.23 8.50
C GLN A 149 -4.80 25.87 7.32
N ARG A 150 -6.02 26.36 7.51
CA ARG A 150 -6.83 26.93 6.44
C ARG A 150 -7.71 28.07 6.93
N ASN A 151 -7.65 29.23 6.27
CA ASN A 151 -8.41 30.43 6.66
C ASN A 151 -8.27 30.76 8.17
N GLY A 152 -7.12 30.44 8.79
CA GLY A 152 -6.88 30.63 10.22
C GLY A 152 -7.50 29.57 11.14
N ALA A 153 -8.11 28.52 10.61
CA ALA A 153 -8.65 27.37 11.35
C ALA A 153 -7.88 26.09 11.00
N THR A 154 -7.70 25.21 11.98
CA THR A 154 -7.11 23.89 11.77
C THR A 154 -8.19 22.92 11.28
N GLN A 155 -7.94 22.24 10.17
CA GLN A 155 -8.81 21.22 9.59
C GLN A 155 -8.09 19.87 9.64
N THR A 156 -8.73 18.86 10.22
CA THR A 156 -8.20 17.50 10.25
C THR A 156 -8.66 16.76 8.99
N ILE A 157 -7.68 16.26 8.23
CA ILE A 157 -7.90 15.50 7.01
C ILE A 157 -7.50 14.06 7.26
N VAL A 158 -8.42 13.16 6.94
CA VAL A 158 -8.24 11.72 7.09
C VAL A 158 -8.17 11.10 5.71
N VAL A 159 -7.03 10.48 5.39
CA VAL A 159 -6.82 9.72 4.16
C VAL A 159 -6.78 8.26 4.52
N SER A 160 -7.82 7.51 4.17
CA SER A 160 -7.87 6.06 4.35
C SER A 160 -7.63 5.35 3.02
N VAL A 161 -6.69 4.40 2.99
CA VAL A 161 -6.32 3.61 1.81
C VAL A 161 -6.43 2.12 2.14
N SER A 162 -7.20 1.36 1.36
CA SER A 162 -7.30 -0.10 1.51
C SER A 162 -6.29 -0.79 0.60
N SER A 163 -5.48 -1.72 1.10
CA SER A 163 -4.62 -2.57 0.26
C SER A 163 -5.48 -3.58 -0.50
N ASN A 164 -6.05 -3.21 -1.65
CA ASN A 164 -7.12 -3.99 -2.26
C ASN A 164 -6.67 -5.42 -2.60
N HIS A 165 -7.44 -6.42 -2.14
CA HIS A 165 -7.27 -7.82 -2.50
C HIS A 165 -8.17 -8.11 -3.70
N ASN A 166 -7.73 -7.71 -4.90
CA ASN A 166 -8.46 -7.94 -6.15
C ASN A 166 -8.37 -9.42 -6.63
N SER A 167 -8.40 -10.37 -5.68
CA SER A 167 -8.44 -11.81 -5.94
C SER A 167 -9.63 -12.50 -5.27
N ARG A 168 -10.53 -11.76 -4.60
CA ARG A 168 -11.87 -12.27 -4.36
C ARG A 168 -12.65 -12.27 -5.67
N GLU A 169 -12.38 -13.27 -6.50
CA GLU A 169 -13.49 -13.94 -7.17
C GLU A 169 -14.55 -14.13 -6.10
N ARG A 170 -15.71 -13.48 -6.29
CA ARG A 170 -16.84 -13.66 -5.38
C ARG A 170 -16.98 -15.18 -5.19
N PRO A 171 -17.03 -15.73 -3.96
CA PRO A 171 -17.53 -17.08 -3.82
C PRO A 171 -18.89 -17.06 -4.52
N ALA A 172 -19.04 -17.92 -5.54
CA ALA A 172 -20.28 -18.04 -6.27
C ALA A 172 -21.40 -18.12 -5.24
N LYS A 173 -22.41 -17.25 -5.39
CA LYS A 173 -23.62 -17.35 -4.56
C LYS A 173 -24.11 -18.79 -4.68
N VAL A 174 -24.04 -19.53 -3.57
CA VAL A 174 -24.69 -20.84 -3.42
C VAL A 174 -26.17 -20.59 -3.20
#